data_AF-A0A127T3Q1-F1
#
_entry.id   AF-A0A127T3Q1-F1
#
_cell.length_a   1.000
_cell.length_b   1.000
_cell.length_c   1.000
_cell.angle_alpha   90.00
_cell.angle_beta   90.00
_cell.angle_gamma   90.00
#
_symmetry.space_group_name_H-M   'P 1'
#
loop_
_entity.id
_entity.type
_entity.pdbx_description
1 polymer ?
#
loop_
_entity_poly.entity_id
_entity_poly.type
_entity_poly.pdbx_seq_one_letter_code
_entity_poly.pdbx_strand_id
1 'polypeptide(L)' 'MNKDIDLSTLELKTDRLFLRPFTMEDLEDLNAYASVEGVGEMAGWSHHESMEESEEILKQFIEEDGI' A
#
# COMPACT_ATOMS: atom_id res chain seq x y z
N MET A 1 3.13 -15.89 18.57
CA MET A 1 4.05 -16.03 17.42
C MET A 1 3.18 -16.24 16.21
N ASN A 2 3.25 -15.35 15.23
CA ASN A 2 2.55 -15.54 13.96
C ASN A 2 3.26 -16.62 13.15
N LYS A 3 2.53 -17.29 12.26
CA LYS A 3 3.14 -18.21 11.30
C LYS A 3 3.67 -17.39 10.13
N ASP A 4 4.86 -17.73 9.67
CA ASP A 4 5.41 -17.19 8.42
C ASP A 4 4.58 -17.76 7.27
N ILE A 5 3.75 -16.91 6.68
CA ILE A 5 2.92 -17.23 5.53
C ILE A 5 3.33 -16.25 4.44
N ASP A 6 3.83 -16.78 3.33
CA ASP A 6 4.08 -16.00 2.12
C ASP A 6 2.75 -15.59 1.48
N LEU A 7 2.53 -14.28 1.38
CA LEU A 7 1.34 -13.67 0.80
C LEU A 7 1.63 -12.93 -0.52
N SER A 8 2.87 -13.00 -1.02
CA SER A 8 3.34 -12.26 -2.20
C SER A 8 2.58 -12.56 -3.49
N THR A 9 1.80 -13.65 -3.52
CA THR A 9 0.99 -14.07 -4.67
C THR A 9 -0.49 -14.27 -4.33
N LEU A 10 -0.91 -13.99 -3.09
CA LEU A 10 -2.26 -14.29 -2.64
C LEU A 10 -3.27 -13.25 -3.12
N GLU A 11 -4.30 -13.73 -3.82
CA GLU A 11 -5.46 -12.95 -4.21
C GLU A 11 -6.70 -13.36 -3.41
N LEU A 12 -7.35 -12.39 -2.75
CA LEU A 12 -8.59 -12.60 -2.01
C LEU A 12 -9.74 -11.82 -2.67
N LYS A 13 -10.76 -12.53 -3.14
CA LYS A 13 -11.92 -11.95 -3.84
C LYS A 13 -13.20 -12.21 -3.06
N THR A 14 -14.01 -11.18 -2.92
CA THR A 14 -15.39 -11.22 -2.44
C THR A 14 -16.30 -10.52 -3.46
N ASP A 15 -17.61 -10.53 -3.26
CA ASP A 15 -18.57 -9.89 -4.18
C ASP A 15 -18.30 -8.39 -4.39
N ARG A 16 -17.64 -7.71 -3.45
CA ARG A 16 -17.42 -6.25 -3.50
C ARG A 16 -15.96 -5.82 -3.43
N LEU A 17 -15.05 -6.71 -3.06
CA LEU A 17 -13.65 -6.38 -2.79
C LEU A 17 -12.72 -7.39 -3.43
N PHE A 18 -11.61 -6.89 -3.95
CA PHE A 18 -10.47 -7.66 -4.40
C PHE A 18 -9.23 -7.15 -3.67
N LEU A 19 -8.64 -7.98 -2.82
CA LEU A 19 -7.38 -7.71 -2.15
C LEU A 19 -6.30 -8.52 -2.86
N ARG A 20 -5.25 -7.83 -3.30
CA ARG A 20 -4.07 -8.40 -3.96
C ARG A 20 -2.82 -7.65 -3.52
N PRO A 21 -1.62 -8.21 -3.74
CA PRO A 21 -0.37 -7.48 -3.58
C PRO A 21 -0.37 -6.18 -4.39
N PHE A 22 0.34 -5.18 -3.87
CA PHE A 22 0.60 -3.95 -4.58
C PHE A 22 1.45 -4.21 -5.84
N THR A 23 1.27 -3.36 -6.83
CA THR A 23 2.02 -3.34 -8.09
C THR A 23 2.35 -1.89 -8.44
N MET A 24 3.31 -1.68 -9.34
CA MET A 24 3.64 -0.31 -9.78
C MET A 24 2.48 0.40 -10.51
N GLU A 25 1.49 -0.35 -11.00
CA GLU A 25 0.28 0.23 -11.61
C GLU A 25 -0.60 0.97 -10.58
N ASP A 26 -0.41 0.72 -9.29
CA ASP A 26 -1.17 1.33 -8.20
C ASP A 26 -0.65 2.73 -7.79
N LEU A 27 0.45 3.22 -8.41
CA LEU A 27 1.12 4.45 -7.98
C LEU A 27 0.22 5.68 -7.99
N GLU A 28 -0.49 5.90 -9.10
CA GLU A 28 -1.37 7.07 -9.23
C GLU A 28 -2.53 7.02 -8.24
N ASP A 29 -3.13 5.84 -8.07
CA ASP A 29 -4.22 5.62 -7.12
C ASP A 29 -3.76 5.79 -5.66
N LEU A 30 -2.56 5.28 -5.33
CA LEU A 30 -1.94 5.44 -4.02
C LEU A 30 -1.71 6.92 -3.73
N ASN A 31 -1.07 7.66 -4.65
CA ASN A 31 -0.81 9.09 -4.47
C ASN A 31 -2.11 9.87 -4.29
N ALA A 32 -3.10 9.63 -5.15
CA ALA A 32 -4.39 10.34 -5.10
C ALA A 32 -5.09 10.18 -3.73
N TYR A 33 -5.00 8.99 -3.12
CA TYR A 33 -5.57 8.74 -1.80
C TYR A 33 -4.68 9.27 -0.66
N ALA A 34 -3.39 8.98 -0.71
CA ALA A 34 -2.44 9.25 0.37
C ALA A 34 -2.01 10.73 0.47
N SER A 35 -2.19 11.52 -0.59
CA SER A 35 -1.96 12.97 -0.57
C SER A 35 -3.11 13.78 0.05
N VAL A 36 -4.21 13.14 0.47
CA VAL A 36 -5.32 13.84 1.13
C VAL A 36 -4.97 14.15 2.58
N GLU A 37 -4.87 15.45 2.91
CA GLU A 37 -4.63 15.92 4.27
C GLU A 37 -5.65 15.33 5.27
N GLY A 38 -5.14 14.77 6.36
CA GLY A 38 -5.91 14.13 7.43
C GLY A 38 -6.14 12.63 7.25
N VAL A 39 -5.88 12.05 6.06
CA VAL A 39 -6.04 10.60 5.83
C VAL A 39 -4.93 9.82 6.53
N GLY A 40 -3.67 10.19 6.31
CA GLY A 40 -2.53 9.48 6.87
C GLY A 40 -2.28 9.79 8.33
N GLU A 41 -2.52 11.03 8.73
CA GLU A 41 -2.11 11.57 10.02
C GLU A 41 -2.82 10.88 11.18
N MET A 42 -4.08 10.48 10.95
CA MET A 42 -4.85 9.70 11.92
C MET A 42 -4.28 8.29 12.15
N ALA A 43 -3.51 7.77 11.19
CA ALA A 43 -2.79 6.50 11.27
C ALA A 43 -1.29 6.69 11.61
N GLY A 44 -0.82 7.93 11.80
CA GLY A 44 0.54 8.25 12.26
C GLY A 44 1.57 8.47 11.14
N TRP A 45 1.16 8.61 9.88
CA TRP A 45 2.03 8.99 8.76
C TRP A 45 1.56 10.30 8.12
N SER A 46 2.46 11.12 7.58
CA SER A 46 2.09 12.38 6.91
C SER A 46 1.45 12.10 5.55
N HIS A 47 0.51 12.93 5.09
CA HIS A 47 0.05 12.84 3.72
C HIS A 47 1.21 13.00 2.73
N HIS A 48 1.14 12.32 1.59
CA HIS A 48 2.22 12.36 0.59
C HIS A 48 2.26 13.75 -0.06
N GLU A 49 3.45 14.35 -0.13
CA GLU A 49 3.72 15.67 -0.69
C GLU A 49 4.14 15.61 -2.18
N SER A 50 4.52 14.43 -2.68
CA SER A 50 4.98 14.25 -4.07
C SER A 50 4.67 12.87 -4.65
N MET A 51 4.76 12.78 -5.99
CA MET A 51 4.62 11.50 -6.69
C MET A 51 5.83 10.61 -6.41
N GLU A 52 7.02 11.21 -6.30
CA GLU A 52 8.28 10.53 -5.98
C GLU A 52 8.21 9.86 -4.60
N GLU A 53 7.69 10.56 -3.58
CA GLU A 53 7.47 9.97 -2.24
C GLU A 53 6.51 8.78 -2.29
N SER A 54 5.42 8.90 -3.08
CA SER A 54 4.45 7.81 -3.26
C SER A 54 5.09 6.60 -3.93
N GLU A 55 5.99 6.83 -4.90
CA GLU A 55 6.73 5.78 -5.58
C GLU A 55 7.70 5.06 -4.65
N GLU A 56 8.41 5.79 -3.78
CA GLU A 56 9.31 5.21 -2.78
C GLU A 56 8.56 4.33 -1.78
N ILE A 57 7.41 4.78 -1.27
CA ILE A 57 6.57 4.02 -0.34
C ILE A 57 5.96 2.78 -1.02
N LEU A 58 5.47 2.92 -2.26
CA LEU A 58 4.93 1.78 -3.00
C LEU A 58 6.01 0.71 -3.25
N LYS A 59 7.24 1.10 -3.58
CA LYS A 59 8.36 0.17 -3.71
C LYS A 59 8.63 -0.55 -2.39
N GLN A 60 8.60 0.16 -1.26
CA GLN A 60 8.73 -0.48 0.06
C GLN A 60 7.63 -1.52 0.29
N PHE A 61 6.38 -1.24 -0.05
CA PHE A 61 5.29 -2.23 0.07
C PHE A 61 5.44 -3.45 -0.84
N ILE A 62 6.11 -3.30 -1.99
CA ILE A 62 6.37 -4.40 -2.93
C ILE A 62 7.60 -5.20 -2.51
N GLU A 63 8.61 -4.54 -1.92
CA GLU A 63 9.88 -5.15 -1.53
C GLU A 63 9.84 -5.76 -0.11
N GLU A 64 9.00 -5.25 0.80
CA GLU A 64 8.90 -5.76 2.16
C GLU A 64 8.07 -7.06 2.23
N ASP A 65 8.79 -8.20 2.21
CA ASP A 65 8.37 -9.44 2.87
C ASP A 65 8.32 -9.23 4.40
N GLY A 66 7.24 -8.62 4.90
CA GLY A 66 6.73 -8.74 6.27
C GLY A 66 7.63 -8.27 7.44
N ILE A 67 7.16 -7.24 8.17
CA ILE A 67 7.52 -7.04 9.60
C ILE A 67 7.00 -8.20 10.45
#